data_AF-A0A9P6L536-F1
#
_entry.id   AF-A0A9P6L536-F1
#
_cell.length_a   1.000
_cell.length_b   1.000
_cell.length_c   1.000
_cell.angle_alpha   90.00
_cell.angle_beta   90.00
_cell.angle_gamma   90.00
#
_symmetry.space_group_name_H-M   'P 1'
#
loop_
_entity.id
_entity.type
_entity.pdbx_description
1 polymer ?
#
loop_
_entity_poly.entity_id
_entity_poly.type
_entity_poly.pdbx_seq_one_letter_code
_entity_poly.pdbx_strand_id
1 'polypeptide(L)'
;LVVVSPEMLLTPGFNKVLTNSSFQQRLSLVFVGECNLVDEQRADFRPCYKSIGLLCSCIPIHIPWVAVNATFPPGQRFNAVTKSLGFHPGHYTQYTLPINNPHICYIPNILQHPVSGTSFLDLAWPIPTSAMAPHNITKTLIFCETIELGHHVHNILC
;
A
#
# COMPACT_ATOMS: atom_id res chain seq x y z
N LEU A 1 -8.29 -17.31 7.33
CA LEU A 1 -7.42 -16.11 7.22
C LEU A 1 -7.67 -15.24 8.43
N VAL A 2 -6.61 -14.81 9.12
CA VAL A 2 -6.69 -13.83 10.22
C VAL A 2 -5.92 -12.60 9.76
N VAL A 3 -6.58 -11.44 9.77
CA VAL A 3 -5.96 -10.17 9.36
C VAL A 3 -5.74 -9.34 10.60
N VAL A 4 -4.52 -8.85 10.76
CA VAL A 4 -4.15 -8.02 11.90
C VAL A 4 -3.40 -6.78 11.47
N SER A 5 -3.66 -5.67 12.15
CA SER A 5 -2.82 -4.48 12.07
C SER A 5 -1.59 -4.64 12.99
N PRO A 6 -0.47 -3.97 12.68
CA PRO A 6 0.74 -4.02 13.51
C PRO A 6 0.52 -3.57 14.96
N GLU A 7 -0.40 -2.63 15.19
CA GLU A 7 -0.73 -2.11 16.52
C GLU A 7 -1.29 -3.20 17.43
N MET A 8 -2.02 -4.18 16.85
CA MET A 8 -2.56 -5.30 17.62
C MET A 8 -1.49 -6.27 18.10
N LEU A 9 -0.32 -6.33 17.45
CA LEU A 9 0.79 -7.21 17.85
C LEU A 9 1.30 -6.89 19.25
N LEU A 10 1.14 -5.64 19.69
CA LEU A 10 1.56 -5.16 21.00
C LEU A 10 0.50 -5.38 22.09
N THR A 11 -0.68 -5.89 21.73
CA THR A 11 -1.77 -6.06 22.69
C THR A 11 -1.66 -7.38 23.46
N PRO A 12 -2.07 -7.41 24.74
CA PRO A 12 -2.15 -8.66 25.50
C PRO A 12 -3.07 -9.71 24.86
N GLY A 13 -4.11 -9.25 24.14
CA GLY A 13 -5.04 -10.12 23.43
C GLY A 13 -4.36 -10.92 22.33
N PHE A 14 -3.48 -10.28 21.54
CA PHE A 14 -2.74 -10.99 20.51
C PHE A 14 -1.72 -11.97 21.08
N ASN A 15 -1.07 -11.64 22.21
CA ASN A 15 -0.17 -12.58 22.88
C ASN A 15 -0.90 -13.87 23.32
N LYS A 16 -2.15 -13.77 23.78
CA LYS A 16 -2.98 -14.97 24.08
C LYS A 16 -3.25 -15.82 22.84
N VAL A 17 -3.38 -15.21 21.66
CA VAL A 17 -3.54 -15.94 20.39
C VAL A 17 -2.23 -16.64 20.03
N LEU A 18 -1.10 -15.93 20.11
CA LEU A 18 0.21 -16.50 19.80
C LEU A 18 0.62 -17.65 20.71
N THR A 19 0.22 -17.62 21.97
CA THR A 19 0.53 -18.68 22.96
C THR A 19 -0.51 -19.82 22.95
N ASN A 20 -1.58 -19.70 22.17
CA ASN A 20 -2.59 -20.75 22.04
C ASN A 20 -2.06 -21.91 21.18
N SER A 21 -1.89 -23.09 21.78
CA SER A 21 -1.37 -24.28 21.09
C SER A 21 -2.20 -24.69 19.87
N SER A 22 -3.51 -24.57 19.97
CA SER A 22 -4.44 -24.87 18.88
C SER A 22 -4.25 -23.92 17.70
N PHE A 23 -3.98 -22.63 17.96
CA PHE A 23 -3.64 -21.65 16.93
C PHE A 23 -2.28 -21.96 16.31
N GLN A 24 -1.24 -22.18 17.12
CA GLN A 24 0.11 -22.49 16.62
C GLN A 24 0.13 -23.73 15.73
N GLN A 25 -0.60 -24.79 16.09
CA GLN A 25 -0.70 -26.03 15.30
C GLN A 25 -1.39 -25.84 13.94
N ARG A 26 -2.22 -24.80 13.80
CA ARG A 26 -2.94 -24.47 12.55
C ARG A 26 -2.30 -23.34 11.76
N LEU A 27 -1.35 -22.62 12.34
CA LEU A 27 -0.63 -21.56 11.65
C LEU A 27 0.27 -22.22 10.59
N SER A 28 0.11 -21.81 9.34
CA SER A 28 0.85 -22.41 8.22
C SER A 28 1.69 -21.42 7.42
N LEU A 29 1.42 -20.11 7.56
CA LEU A 29 2.05 -19.05 6.77
C LEU A 29 1.76 -17.68 7.39
N VAL A 30 2.75 -16.81 7.40
CA VAL A 30 2.61 -15.40 7.81
C VAL A 30 2.85 -14.49 6.61
N PHE A 31 1.91 -13.56 6.38
CA PHE A 31 2.04 -12.52 5.35
C PHE A 31 2.21 -11.15 5.99
N VAL A 32 3.17 -10.37 5.47
CA VAL A 32 3.42 -8.99 5.86
C VAL A 32 3.24 -8.10 4.64
N GLY A 33 2.14 -7.35 4.58
CA GLY A 33 1.91 -6.31 3.57
C GLY A 33 2.65 -5.02 3.90
N GLU A 34 2.90 -4.18 2.90
CA GLU A 34 3.54 -2.86 3.04
C GLU A 34 4.81 -2.90 3.91
N CYS A 35 5.62 -3.94 3.72
CA CYS A 35 6.67 -4.30 4.67
C CYS A 35 7.82 -3.26 4.75
N ASN A 36 7.93 -2.36 3.78
CA ASN A 36 8.85 -1.22 3.81
C ASN A 36 8.47 -0.15 4.84
N LEU A 37 7.28 -0.20 5.46
CA LEU A 37 6.87 0.71 6.55
C LEU A 37 7.69 0.53 7.84
N VAL A 38 8.51 -0.52 7.92
CA VAL A 38 9.49 -0.74 9.00
C VAL A 38 10.73 0.17 8.87
N ASP A 39 10.95 0.79 7.72
CA ASP A 39 12.11 1.66 7.46
C ASP A 39 11.92 3.06 8.06
N GLU A 40 12.71 3.37 9.09
CA GLU A 40 12.72 4.67 9.79
C GLU A 40 13.09 5.85 8.91
N GLN A 41 13.77 5.61 7.79
CA GLN A 41 14.20 6.66 6.87
C GLN A 41 13.10 7.02 5.85
N ARG A 42 11.89 6.49 6.00
CA ARG A 42 10.74 6.84 5.14
C ARG A 42 9.85 7.87 5.83
N ALA A 43 9.24 8.73 5.02
CA ALA A 43 8.29 9.75 5.50
C ALA A 43 7.04 9.12 6.15
N ASP A 44 6.66 7.92 5.71
CA ASP A 44 5.49 7.15 6.17
C ASP A 44 5.88 5.99 7.11
N PHE A 45 7.06 6.06 7.74
CA PHE A 45 7.50 5.08 8.75
C PHE A 45 6.41 4.85 9.81
N ARG A 46 6.17 3.57 10.14
CA ARG A 46 5.23 3.18 11.20
C ARG A 46 5.94 2.41 12.31
N PRO A 47 6.13 2.99 13.50
CA PRO A 47 6.86 2.35 14.60
C PRO A 47 6.38 0.94 14.96
N CYS A 48 5.07 0.69 14.92
CA CYS A 48 4.50 -0.61 15.24
C CYS A 48 4.91 -1.73 14.27
N TYR A 49 5.40 -1.41 13.07
CA TYR A 49 5.95 -2.42 12.14
C TYR A 49 7.23 -3.06 12.68
N LYS A 50 7.99 -2.39 13.55
CA LYS A 50 9.19 -2.99 14.18
C LYS A 50 8.86 -4.24 15.00
N SER A 51 7.64 -4.31 15.56
CA SER A 51 7.18 -5.46 16.33
C SER A 51 7.02 -6.72 15.48
N ILE A 52 6.95 -6.61 14.15
CA ILE A 52 6.88 -7.75 13.24
C ILE A 52 8.17 -8.57 13.30
N GLY A 53 9.35 -7.93 13.39
CA GLY A 53 10.62 -8.64 13.56
C GLY A 53 10.68 -9.43 14.88
N LEU A 54 10.03 -8.93 15.94
CA LEU A 54 9.90 -9.66 17.21
C LEU A 54 8.97 -10.88 17.06
N LEU A 55 7.92 -10.75 16.25
CA LEU A 55 6.97 -11.82 15.98
C LEU A 55 7.64 -13.02 15.28
N CYS A 56 8.65 -12.79 14.43
CA CYS A 56 9.47 -13.84 13.84
C CYS A 56 10.13 -14.74 14.90
N SER A 57 10.50 -14.19 16.05
CA SER A 57 11.07 -14.96 17.17
C SER A 57 10.03 -15.75 17.98
N CYS A 58 8.75 -15.37 17.90
CA CYS A 58 7.66 -16.03 18.62
C CYS A 58 6.97 -17.13 17.82
N ILE A 59 7.14 -17.13 16.49
CA ILE A 59 6.53 -18.09 15.58
C ILE A 59 7.53 -19.22 15.29
N PRO A 60 7.09 -20.49 15.23
CA PRO A 60 7.99 -21.60 14.95
C PRO A 60 8.75 -21.44 13.63
N ILE A 61 10.04 -21.80 13.63
CA ILE A 61 10.96 -21.59 12.49
C ILE A 61 10.53 -22.27 11.18
N HIS A 62 9.71 -23.33 11.26
CA HIS A 62 9.22 -24.05 10.09
C HIS A 62 8.05 -23.33 9.39
N ILE A 63 7.47 -22.29 10.01
CA ILE A 63 6.40 -21.51 9.41
C ILE A 63 7.01 -20.51 8.42
N PRO A 64 6.67 -20.58 7.12
CA PRO A 64 7.16 -19.64 6.14
C PRO A 64 6.60 -18.23 6.38
N TRP A 65 7.40 -17.25 5.99
CA TRP A 65 7.06 -15.83 6.01
C TRP A 65 7.15 -15.25 4.61
N VAL A 66 6.18 -14.42 4.25
CA VAL A 66 6.15 -13.71 2.97
C VAL A 66 5.93 -12.23 3.25
N ALA A 67 6.90 -11.41 2.87
CA ALA A 67 6.79 -9.97 2.91
C ALA A 67 6.57 -9.41 1.51
N VAL A 68 5.53 -8.59 1.34
CA VAL A 68 5.14 -8.01 0.06
C VAL A 68 5.05 -6.51 0.19
N ASN A 69 5.44 -5.83 -0.88
CA ASN A 69 5.36 -4.39 -0.98
C ASN A 69 5.53 -3.99 -2.45
N ALA A 70 4.84 -2.94 -2.87
CA ALA A 70 4.90 -2.43 -4.23
C ALA A 70 6.24 -1.74 -4.52
N THR A 71 6.81 -1.05 -3.52
CA THR A 71 8.00 -0.20 -3.71
C THR A 71 9.08 -0.53 -2.69
N PHE A 72 9.93 -1.50 -3.00
CA PHE A 72 11.10 -1.80 -2.16
C PHE A 72 12.23 -0.80 -2.44
N PRO A 73 12.83 -0.19 -1.40
CA PRO A 73 13.97 0.68 -1.60
C PRO A 73 15.21 -0.18 -1.95
N PRO A 74 16.05 0.23 -2.92
CA PRO A 74 17.22 -0.56 -3.32
C PRO A 74 18.38 -0.45 -2.31
N GLY A 75 19.35 -1.35 -2.44
CA GLY A 75 20.65 -1.24 -1.77
C GLY A 75 20.60 -1.36 -0.25
N GLN A 76 21.24 -0.42 0.46
CA GLN A 76 21.37 -0.50 1.93
C GLN A 76 20.02 -0.48 2.65
N ARG A 77 19.02 0.23 2.09
CA ARG A 77 17.68 0.31 2.66
C ARG A 77 16.92 -1.01 2.53
N PHE A 78 17.11 -1.74 1.43
CA PHE A 78 16.59 -3.10 1.29
C PHE A 78 17.09 -3.97 2.45
N ASN A 79 18.41 -3.97 2.68
CA ASN A 79 19.03 -4.75 3.75
C ASN A 79 18.52 -4.34 5.14
N ALA A 80 18.29 -3.04 5.37
CA ALA A 80 17.72 -2.54 6.61
C ALA A 80 16.28 -3.05 6.83
N VAL A 81 15.43 -2.98 5.81
CA VAL A 81 14.04 -3.50 5.85
C VAL A 81 14.03 -5.00 6.12
N THR A 82 14.78 -5.79 5.34
CA THR A 82 14.80 -7.25 5.50
C THR A 82 15.30 -7.65 6.88
N LYS A 83 16.35 -6.98 7.37
CA LYS A 83 16.89 -7.23 8.71
C LYS A 83 15.89 -6.88 9.80
N SER A 84 15.19 -5.74 9.69
CA SER A 84 14.18 -5.33 10.67
C SER A 84 12.97 -6.26 10.71
N LEU A 85 12.66 -6.94 9.60
CA LEU A 85 11.65 -8.00 9.54
C LEU A 85 12.15 -9.37 10.03
N GLY A 86 13.43 -9.50 10.38
CA GLY A 86 14.03 -10.77 10.81
C GLY A 86 14.47 -11.69 9.67
N PHE A 87 14.54 -11.20 8.43
CA PHE A 87 15.07 -11.97 7.30
C PHE A 87 16.60 -11.87 7.23
N HIS A 88 17.22 -13.02 7.04
CA HIS A 88 18.66 -13.17 6.95
C HIS A 88 19.11 -13.35 5.50
N PRO A 89 20.13 -12.64 5.01
CA PRO A 89 20.67 -12.84 3.66
C PRO A 89 21.01 -14.32 3.41
N GLY A 90 20.61 -14.84 2.25
CA GLY A 90 20.81 -16.25 1.89
C GLY A 90 19.72 -17.22 2.41
N HIS A 91 18.82 -16.75 3.27
CA HIS A 91 17.71 -17.56 3.82
C HIS A 91 16.33 -17.15 3.30
N TYR A 92 16.27 -16.33 2.25
CA TYR A 92 15.03 -15.98 1.56
C TYR A 92 15.24 -15.90 0.05
N THR A 93 14.15 -16.04 -0.69
CA THR A 93 14.11 -15.78 -2.14
C THR A 93 13.38 -14.47 -2.38
N GLN A 94 14.00 -13.59 -3.17
CA GLN A 94 13.38 -12.35 -3.61
C GLN A 94 12.73 -12.56 -4.98
N TYR A 95 11.48 -12.15 -5.10
CA TYR A 95 10.76 -12.08 -6.37
C TYR A 95 10.40 -10.63 -6.67
N THR A 96 10.73 -10.17 -7.87
CA THR A 96 10.35 -8.84 -8.36
C THR A 96 9.56 -9.02 -9.64
N LEU A 97 8.34 -8.51 -9.65
CA LEU A 97 7.45 -8.56 -10.80
C LEU A 97 7.57 -7.27 -11.63
N PRO A 98 7.40 -7.34 -12.96
CA PRO A 98 7.33 -6.14 -13.80
C PRO A 98 6.18 -5.24 -13.37
N ILE A 99 6.42 -3.92 -13.41
CA ILE A 99 5.40 -2.91 -13.13
C ILE A 99 4.47 -2.63 -14.32
N ASN A 100 4.80 -3.15 -15.50
CA ASN A 100 4.06 -2.88 -16.73
C ASN A 100 2.65 -3.49 -16.68
N ASN A 101 1.64 -2.67 -16.88
CA ASN A 101 0.26 -3.11 -16.99
C ASN A 101 -0.24 -2.85 -18.43
N PRO A 102 -0.43 -3.90 -19.26
CA PRO A 102 -0.84 -3.75 -20.65
C PRO A 102 -2.26 -3.17 -20.82
N HIS A 103 -3.05 -3.10 -19.74
CA HIS A 103 -4.38 -2.51 -19.73
C HIS A 103 -4.39 -1.02 -19.34
N ILE A 104 -3.21 -0.41 -19.09
CA ILE A 104 -3.08 1.02 -18.80
C ILE A 104 -2.50 1.73 -20.03
N CYS A 105 -3.21 2.74 -20.52
CA CYS A 105 -2.74 3.63 -21.58
C CYS A 105 -2.30 4.97 -20.98
N TYR A 106 -1.08 5.41 -21.29
CA TYR A 106 -0.57 6.71 -20.87
C TYR A 106 -0.77 7.72 -22.00
N ILE A 107 -1.58 8.76 -21.74
CA ILE A 107 -1.90 9.80 -22.71
C ILE A 107 -1.46 11.15 -22.13
N PRO A 108 -0.24 11.62 -22.43
CA PRO A 108 0.19 12.95 -22.04
C PRO A 108 -0.53 13.99 -22.91
N ASN A 109 -1.25 14.92 -22.27
CA ASN A 109 -1.91 16.03 -22.94
C ASN A 109 -1.39 17.36 -22.40
N ILE A 110 -1.18 18.32 -23.31
CA ILE A 110 -0.87 19.70 -22.93
C ILE A 110 -2.20 20.39 -22.60
N LEU A 111 -2.30 20.93 -21.38
CA LEU A 111 -3.46 21.72 -20.98
C LEU A 111 -3.49 23.04 -21.77
N GLN A 112 -4.63 23.35 -22.36
CA GLN A 112 -4.85 24.56 -23.15
C GLN A 112 -5.42 25.70 -22.30
N HIS A 113 -5.97 25.37 -21.13
CA HIS A 113 -6.60 26.29 -20.20
C HIS A 113 -5.86 26.32 -18.86
N PRO A 114 -5.78 27.48 -18.18
CA PRO A 114 -5.19 27.56 -16.85
C PRO A 114 -5.93 26.69 -15.82
N VAL A 115 -5.17 25.98 -15.00
CA VAL A 115 -5.68 25.19 -13.86
C VAL A 115 -6.12 26.09 -12.69
N SER A 116 -5.80 27.38 -12.73
CA SER A 116 -6.15 28.38 -11.71
C SER A 116 -7.43 29.18 -12.02
N GLY A 117 -8.10 28.89 -13.14
CA GLY A 117 -9.31 29.59 -13.58
C GLY A 117 -10.61 28.99 -13.02
N THR A 118 -11.73 29.64 -13.33
CA THR A 118 -13.08 29.18 -12.96
C THR A 118 -13.64 28.09 -13.89
N SER A 119 -12.89 27.72 -14.94
CA SER A 119 -13.33 26.77 -15.96
C SER A 119 -12.25 25.72 -16.23
N PHE A 120 -12.48 24.49 -15.77
CA PHE A 120 -11.62 23.34 -16.01
C PHE A 120 -12.01 22.61 -17.32
N LEU A 121 -12.03 23.35 -18.43
CA LEU A 121 -12.54 22.82 -19.71
C LEU A 121 -11.76 21.60 -20.18
N ASP A 122 -10.45 21.55 -19.93
CA ASP A 122 -9.60 20.41 -20.27
C ASP A 122 -9.88 19.16 -19.43
N LEU A 123 -10.64 19.28 -18.33
CA LEU A 123 -11.07 18.17 -17.46
C LEU A 123 -12.50 17.71 -17.73
N ALA A 124 -13.16 18.21 -18.77
CA ALA A 124 -14.53 17.78 -19.12
C ALA A 124 -14.60 16.37 -19.75
N TRP A 125 -13.48 15.84 -20.24
CA TRP A 125 -13.40 14.55 -20.93
C TRP A 125 -13.98 13.32 -20.18
N PRO A 126 -13.98 13.24 -18.83
CA PRO A 126 -14.57 12.09 -18.13
C PRO A 126 -16.09 12.04 -18.25
N ILE A 127 -16.74 13.15 -18.59
CA ILE A 127 -18.21 13.28 -18.65
C ILE A 127 -18.65 13.16 -20.12
N PRO A 128 -19.29 12.05 -20.51
CA PRO A 128 -19.82 11.91 -21.86
C PRO A 128 -20.89 12.97 -22.15
N THR A 129 -20.89 13.56 -23.35
CA THR A 129 -21.93 14.53 -23.77
C THR A 129 -23.33 13.92 -23.81
N SER A 130 -23.43 12.59 -23.85
CA SER A 130 -24.68 11.81 -23.79
C SER A 130 -25.08 11.39 -22.38
N ALA A 131 -24.32 11.75 -21.34
CA ALA A 131 -24.63 11.36 -19.97
C ALA A 131 -25.90 12.07 -19.48
N MET A 132 -26.93 11.28 -19.16
CA MET A 132 -28.21 11.79 -18.64
C MET A 132 -28.40 11.47 -17.15
N ALA A 133 -27.54 10.62 -16.59
CA ALA A 133 -27.57 10.21 -15.19
C ALA A 133 -26.14 9.90 -14.68
N PRO A 134 -25.88 9.99 -13.35
CA PRO A 134 -24.55 9.78 -12.78
C PRO A 134 -23.91 8.42 -13.11
N HIS A 135 -24.72 7.36 -13.27
CA HIS A 135 -24.22 6.04 -13.64
C HIS A 135 -23.75 5.94 -15.10
N ASN A 136 -24.01 6.94 -15.94
CA ASN A 136 -23.45 7.04 -17.29
C ASN A 136 -22.01 7.56 -17.29
N ILE A 137 -21.53 8.10 -16.17
CA ILE A 137 -20.18 8.62 -16.02
C ILE A 137 -19.29 7.49 -15.48
N THR A 138 -18.21 7.20 -16.19
CA THR A 138 -17.22 6.22 -15.74
C THR A 138 -16.54 6.72 -14.47
N LYS A 139 -16.30 5.82 -13.50
CA LYS A 139 -15.57 6.18 -12.28
C LYS A 139 -14.16 6.66 -12.65
N THR A 140 -13.88 7.92 -12.33
CA THR A 140 -12.60 8.58 -12.62
C THR A 140 -12.02 9.15 -11.33
N LEU A 141 -10.72 8.99 -11.13
CA LEU A 141 -9.96 9.67 -10.08
C LEU A 141 -9.20 10.84 -10.70
N ILE A 142 -9.41 12.03 -10.16
CA ILE A 142 -8.67 13.24 -10.54
C ILE A 142 -7.80 13.61 -9.33
N PHE A 143 -6.48 13.64 -9.55
CA PHE A 143 -5.53 14.06 -8.52
C PHE A 143 -5.26 15.56 -8.67
N CYS A 144 -5.50 16.30 -7.61
CA CYS A 144 -5.24 17.74 -7.52
C CYS A 144 -4.09 18.00 -6.55
N GLU A 145 -3.34 19.07 -6.77
CA GLU A 145 -2.21 19.44 -5.92
C GLU A 145 -2.64 19.81 -4.49
N THR A 146 -3.78 20.50 -4.36
CA THR A 146 -4.31 20.94 -3.06
C THR A 146 -5.74 20.43 -2.84
N ILE A 147 -6.11 20.32 -1.57
CA ILE A 147 -7.49 19.98 -1.16
C ILE A 147 -8.48 21.01 -1.68
N GLU A 148 -8.13 22.30 -1.61
CA GLU A 148 -8.94 23.40 -2.13
C GLU A 148 -9.21 23.27 -3.63
N LEU A 149 -8.17 22.98 -4.43
CA LEU A 149 -8.31 22.74 -5.86
C LEU A 149 -9.21 21.52 -6.14
N GLY A 150 -9.06 20.45 -5.35
CA GLY A 150 -9.93 19.27 -5.44
C GLY A 150 -11.41 19.61 -5.23
N HIS A 151 -11.73 20.43 -4.23
CA HIS A 151 -13.10 20.92 -4.01
C HIS A 151 -13.59 21.79 -5.17
N HIS A 152 -12.73 22.67 -5.71
CA HIS A 152 -13.09 23.54 -6.83
C HIS A 152 -13.41 22.73 -8.08
N VAL A 153 -12.58 21.74 -8.43
CA VAL A 153 -12.82 20.81 -9.55
C VAL A 153 -14.11 20.00 -9.34
N HIS A 154 -14.35 19.49 -8.12
CA HIS A 154 -15.56 18.73 -7.81
C HIS A 154 -16.83 19.55 -8.04
N ASN A 155 -16.90 20.78 -7.56
CA ASN A 155 -18.08 21.65 -7.68
C ASN A 155 -18.39 22.07 -9.12
N ILE A 156 -17.42 21.98 -10.02
CA ILE A 156 -17.61 22.32 -11.45
C ILE A 156 -18.04 21.10 -12.24
N LEU A 157 -17.61 19.89 -11.85
CA LEU A 157 -17.91 18.65 -12.56
C LEU A 157 -19.16 17.91 -12.04
N CYS A 158 -19.60 18.18 -10.80
CA CYS A 158 -20.74 17.55 -10.12
C CYS A 158 -21.71 18.61 -9.57
#